data_AF-A0A2S8P9V9-F1
#
_entry.id   AF-A0A2S8P9V9-F1
#
_cell.length_a   1.000
_cell.length_b   1.000
_cell.length_c   1.000
_cell.angle_alpha   90.00
_cell.angle_beta   90.00
_cell.angle_gamma   90.00
#
_symmetry.space_group_name_H-M   'P 1'
#
loop_
_entity.id
_entity.type
_entity.pdbx_description
1 polymer ?
#
loop_
_entity_poly.entity_id
_entity_poly.type
_entity_poly.pdbx_seq_one_letter_code
_entity_poly.pdbx_strand_id
1 'polypeptide(L)'
;MEQKVQTYFELKQQQKDIEQQLSVLRDEIVAYCAEHGVYETQVGGYTVKTVLQHRKEYDDQKLYASLPDPDIWRLLSKVDSHKLKSLIKLNILSEEQVSPACTVKQVTLLQVDKL
;
A
#
# COMPACT_ATOMS: atom_id res chain seq x y z
N MET A 1 -26.37 -20.18 -10.44
CA MET A 1 -25.28 -19.20 -10.61
C MET A 1 -25.66 -17.86 -9.97
N GLU A 2 -26.88 -17.38 -10.20
CA GLU A 2 -27.43 -16.16 -9.59
C GLU A 2 -27.19 -16.02 -8.08
N GLN A 3 -27.56 -17.03 -7.28
CA GLN A 3 -27.30 -17.04 -5.83
C GLN A 3 -25.81 -16.85 -5.48
N LYS A 4 -24.88 -17.46 -6.25
CA LYS A 4 -23.44 -17.31 -6.01
C LYS A 4 -22.97 -15.88 -6.29
N VAL A 5 -23.51 -15.25 -7.34
CA VAL A 5 -23.21 -13.84 -7.69
C VAL A 5 -23.75 -12.89 -6.62
N GLN A 6 -24.96 -13.14 -6.13
CA GLN A 6 -25.55 -12.36 -5.04
C GLN A 6 -24.71 -12.47 -3.76
N THR A 7 -24.39 -13.68 -3.31
CA THR A 7 -23.55 -13.88 -2.12
C THR A 7 -22.18 -13.24 -2.29
N TYR A 8 -21.57 -13.34 -3.48
CA TYR A 8 -20.30 -12.66 -3.76
C TYR A 8 -20.44 -11.13 -3.60
N PHE A 9 -21.49 -10.53 -4.15
CA PHE A 9 -21.74 -9.10 -4.03
C PHE A 9 -21.91 -8.66 -2.57
N GLU A 10 -22.71 -9.39 -1.79
CA GLU A 10 -22.93 -9.13 -0.37
C GLU A 10 -21.62 -9.23 0.43
N LEU A 11 -20.82 -10.26 0.19
CA LEU A 11 -19.49 -10.42 0.81
C LEU A 11 -18.54 -9.28 0.43
N LYS A 12 -18.57 -8.80 -0.82
CA LYS A 12 -17.78 -7.63 -1.24
C LYS A 12 -18.23 -6.36 -0.55
N GLN A 13 -19.52 -6.21 -0.25
CA GLN A 13 -20.03 -5.06 0.50
C GLN A 13 -19.59 -5.13 1.97
N GLN A 14 -19.75 -6.29 2.62
CA GLN A 14 -19.26 -6.51 3.98
C GLN A 14 -17.74 -6.31 4.09
N GLN A 15 -16.97 -6.76 3.09
CA GLN A 15 -15.53 -6.52 3.01
C GLN A 15 -15.22 -5.02 3.08
N LYS A 16 -15.91 -4.19 2.29
CA LYS A 16 -15.70 -2.73 2.31
C LYS A 16 -16.02 -2.12 3.67
N ASP A 17 -17.11 -2.57 4.29
CA ASP A 17 -17.53 -2.05 5.60
C ASP A 17 -16.53 -2.43 6.71
N ILE A 18 -16.00 -3.66 6.66
CA ILE A 18 -14.93 -4.13 7.56
C ILE A 18 -13.63 -3.37 7.32
N GLU A 19 -13.23 -3.17 6.06
CA GLU A 19 -12.03 -2.39 5.70
C GLU A 19 -12.13 -0.95 6.21
N GLN A 20 -13.31 -0.33 6.12
CA GLN A 20 -13.56 1.00 6.66
C GLN A 20 -13.44 1.03 8.20
N GLN A 21 -14.07 0.08 8.90
CA GLN A 21 -13.99 -0.01 10.37
C GLN A 21 -12.55 -0.24 10.84
N LEU A 22 -11.80 -1.13 10.17
CA LEU A 22 -10.40 -1.38 10.46
C LEU A 22 -9.53 -0.15 10.22
N SER A 23 -9.81 0.65 9.19
CA SER A 23 -9.09 1.91 8.94
C SER A 23 -9.29 2.90 10.08
N VAL A 24 -10.53 3.07 10.56
CA VAL A 24 -10.84 3.98 11.67
C VAL A 24 -10.11 3.52 12.94
N LEU A 25 -10.24 2.25 13.31
CA LEU A 25 -9.56 1.69 14.48
C LEU A 25 -8.04 1.81 14.41
N ARG A 26 -7.46 1.58 13.23
CA ARG A 26 -6.01 1.74 13.02
C ARG A 26 -5.59 3.17 13.32
N ASP A 27 -6.31 4.15 12.79
CA ASP A 27 -5.97 5.56 12.94
C ASP A 27 -6.09 6.00 14.41
N GLU A 28 -7.11 5.52 15.13
CA GLU A 28 -7.26 5.72 16.58
C GLU A 28 -6.09 5.09 17.39
N ILE A 29 -5.71 3.85 17.10
CA ILE A 29 -4.62 3.17 17.82
C ILE A 29 -3.27 3.84 17.54
N VAL A 30 -3.01 4.25 16.30
CA VAL A 30 -1.78 4.98 15.94
C VAL A 30 -1.74 6.34 16.63
N ALA A 31 -2.87 7.06 16.68
CA ALA A 31 -2.96 8.32 17.41
C ALA A 31 -2.68 8.13 18.91
N TYR A 32 -3.27 7.10 19.53
CA TYR A 32 -3.00 6.74 20.92
C TYR A 32 -1.51 6.48 21.16
N CYS A 33 -0.86 5.65 20.34
CA CYS A 33 0.58 5.40 20.45
C CYS A 33 1.42 6.69 20.29
N ALA A 34 1.04 7.56 19.35
CA ALA A 34 1.71 8.83 19.11
C ALA A 34 1.57 9.81 20.29
N GLU A 35 0.37 9.92 20.88
CA GLU A 35 0.11 10.73 22.08
C GLU A 35 0.94 10.30 23.28
N HIS A 36 1.19 8.99 23.40
CA HIS A 36 2.00 8.42 24.48
C HIS A 36 3.50 8.38 24.14
N GLY A 37 3.89 8.76 22.92
CA GLY A 37 5.28 8.74 22.47
C GLY A 37 5.89 7.33 22.41
N VAL A 38 5.08 6.30 22.25
CA VAL A 38 5.52 4.89 22.24
C VAL A 38 5.36 4.26 20.87
N TYR A 39 6.32 3.42 20.50
CA TYR A 39 6.28 2.60 19.27
C TYR A 39 5.82 1.16 19.54
N GLU A 40 5.80 0.76 20.80
CA GLU A 40 5.35 -0.56 21.25
C GLU A 40 4.66 -0.41 22.61
N THR A 41 3.50 -1.05 22.77
CA THR A 41 2.77 -1.09 24.03
C THR A 41 1.97 -2.39 24.15
N GLN A 42 1.64 -2.76 25.39
CA GLN A 42 0.75 -3.87 25.68
C GLN A 42 -0.60 -3.34 26.15
N VAL A 43 -1.68 -3.76 25.50
CA VAL A 43 -3.05 -3.39 25.85
C VAL A 43 -3.84 -4.66 26.07
N GLY A 44 -4.11 -4.98 27.34
CA GLY A 44 -4.77 -6.23 27.73
C GLY A 44 -3.95 -7.44 27.29
N GLY A 45 -4.56 -8.32 26.50
CA GLY A 45 -3.94 -9.55 25.96
C GLY A 45 -3.25 -9.38 24.61
N TYR A 46 -2.90 -8.15 24.22
CA TYR A 46 -2.35 -7.85 22.89
C TYR A 46 -1.08 -6.99 22.98
N THR A 47 -0.14 -7.27 22.09
CA THR A 47 1.02 -6.41 21.81
C THR A 47 0.70 -5.56 20.59
N VAL A 48 0.88 -4.25 20.72
CA VAL A 48 0.63 -3.25 19.67
C VAL A 48 1.95 -2.59 19.30
N LYS A 49 2.30 -2.61 18.02
CA LYS A 49 3.52 -1.98 17.47
C LYS A 49 3.19 -1.05 16.32
N THR A 50 3.79 0.13 16.33
CA THR A 50 3.73 1.09 15.22
C THR A 50 5.11 1.17 14.55
N VAL A 51 5.16 0.77 13.28
CA VAL A 51 6.40 0.73 12.50
C VAL A 51 6.33 1.80 11.41
N LEU A 52 7.24 2.76 11.46
CA LEU A 52 7.38 3.75 10.39
C LEU A 52 7.93 3.07 9.13
N GLN A 53 7.19 3.12 8.03
CA GLN A 53 7.59 2.57 6.75
C GLN A 53 7.65 3.68 5.70
N HIS A 54 8.62 3.54 4.80
CA HIS A 54 8.74 4.38 3.61
C HIS A 54 8.13 3.64 2.43
N ARG A 55 6.91 4.02 2.06
CA ARG A 55 6.23 3.43 0.91
C ARG A 55 6.52 4.27 -0.33
N LYS A 56 7.09 3.64 -1.35
CA LYS A 56 7.24 4.24 -2.68
C LYS A 56 5.90 4.16 -3.40
N GLU A 57 5.34 5.31 -3.74
CA GLU A 57 4.24 5.45 -4.68
C GLU A 57 4.81 5.99 -5.98
N TYR A 58 4.30 5.48 -7.10
CA TYR A 58 4.73 5.89 -8.42
C TYR A 58 3.58 6.59 -9.13
N ASP A 59 3.88 7.75 -9.71
CA ASP A 59 2.95 8.50 -10.56
C ASP A 59 3.01 7.92 -11.97
N ASP A 60 1.95 7.22 -12.35
CA ASP A 60 1.81 6.60 -13.65
C ASP A 60 2.04 7.62 -14.77
N GLN A 61 1.47 8.82 -14.70
CA GLN A 61 1.57 9.83 -15.76
C GLN A 61 3.01 10.33 -15.94
N LYS A 62 3.71 10.60 -14.84
CA LYS A 62 5.13 10.99 -14.90
C LYS A 62 5.99 9.86 -15.43
N LEU A 63 5.70 8.62 -15.03
CA LEU A 63 6.36 7.43 -15.55
C LEU A 63 6.13 7.25 -17.05
N TYR A 64 4.90 7.48 -17.54
CA TYR A 64 4.55 7.51 -18.96
C TYR A 64 5.39 8.52 -19.74
N ALA A 65 5.54 9.73 -19.22
CA ALA A 65 6.32 10.79 -19.87
C ALA A 65 7.83 10.51 -19.92
N SER A 66 8.35 9.73 -18.98
CA SER A 66 9.78 9.38 -18.88
C SER A 66 10.20 8.16 -19.71
N LEU A 67 9.27 7.47 -20.40
CA LEU A 67 9.63 6.29 -21.18
C LEU A 67 10.16 6.61 -22.57
N PRO A 68 11.12 5.81 -23.07
CA PRO A 68 11.60 5.90 -24.44
C PRO A 68 10.64 5.28 -25.48
N ASP A 69 9.78 4.31 -25.09
CA ASP A 69 8.89 3.59 -26.01
C ASP A 69 7.48 3.37 -25.41
N PRO A 70 6.41 3.83 -26.08
CA PRO A 70 5.00 3.62 -25.69
C PRO A 70 4.55 2.16 -25.61
N ASP A 71 5.14 1.24 -26.39
CA ASP A 71 4.71 -0.16 -26.46
C ASP A 71 5.08 -0.95 -25.20
N ILE A 72 6.12 -0.51 -24.48
CA ILE A 72 6.53 -1.09 -23.19
C ILE A 72 5.41 -0.94 -22.15
N TRP A 73 4.66 0.16 -22.18
CA TRP A 73 3.55 0.39 -21.24
C TRP A 73 2.32 -0.47 -21.50
N ARG A 74 2.04 -0.82 -22.77
CA ARG A 74 0.91 -1.71 -23.11
C ARG A 74 1.02 -3.05 -22.40
N LEU A 75 2.25 -3.50 -22.13
CA LEU A 75 2.54 -4.74 -21.42
C LEU A 75 2.33 -4.63 -19.90
N LEU A 76 2.37 -3.42 -19.35
CA LEU A 76 2.36 -3.23 -17.90
C LEU A 76 0.96 -3.15 -17.32
N SER A 77 -0.06 -2.69 -18.07
CA SER A 77 -1.48 -2.51 -17.68
C SER A 77 -1.77 -1.66 -16.42
N LYS A 78 -0.89 -1.71 -15.41
CA LYS A 78 -0.83 -0.91 -14.19
C LYS A 78 0.61 -0.95 -13.66
N VAL A 79 1.10 0.20 -13.22
CA VAL A 79 2.41 0.31 -12.57
C VAL A 79 2.40 -0.47 -11.26
N ASP A 80 3.39 -1.33 -11.08
CA ASP A 80 3.68 -1.95 -9.81
C ASP A 80 5.18 -1.84 -9.54
N SER A 81 5.55 -1.62 -8.28
CA SER A 81 6.93 -1.51 -7.81
C SER A 81 7.76 -2.73 -8.22
N HIS A 82 7.15 -3.91 -8.27
CA HIS A 82 7.81 -5.13 -8.71
C HIS A 82 8.19 -5.07 -10.20
N LYS A 83 7.29 -4.56 -11.05
CA LYS A 83 7.53 -4.44 -12.50
C LYS A 83 8.60 -3.41 -12.81
N LEU A 84 8.57 -2.25 -12.13
CA LEU A 84 9.61 -1.22 -12.27
C LEU A 84 10.99 -1.75 -11.90
N LYS A 85 11.10 -2.48 -10.78
CA LYS A 85 12.36 -3.12 -10.38
C LYS A 85 12.89 -4.08 -11.45
N SER A 86 12.01 -4.88 -12.06
CA SER A 86 12.40 -5.77 -13.15
C SER A 86 12.91 -5.00 -14.37
N LEU A 87 12.24 -3.92 -14.78
CA LEU A 87 12.65 -3.10 -15.94
C LEU A 87 13.98 -2.39 -15.71
N ILE A 88 14.20 -1.88 -14.49
CA ILE A 88 15.49 -1.30 -14.10
C ILE A 88 16.59 -2.37 -14.14
N LYS A 89 16.33 -3.55 -13.58
CA LYS A 89 17.29 -4.67 -13.60
C LYS A 89 17.63 -5.14 -15.03
N LEU A 90 16.68 -5.02 -15.96
CA LEU A 90 16.86 -5.33 -17.37
C LEU A 90 17.51 -4.19 -18.17
N ASN A 91 17.92 -3.09 -17.51
CA ASN A 91 18.45 -1.87 -18.13
C ASN A 91 17.53 -1.24 -19.20
N ILE A 92 16.23 -1.53 -19.11
CA ILE A 92 15.21 -0.90 -19.97
C ILE A 92 14.87 0.50 -19.44
N LEU A 93 14.98 0.68 -18.12
CA LEU A 93 14.81 1.96 -17.43
C LEU A 93 16.00 2.25 -16.52
N SER A 94 16.35 3.52 -16.37
CA SER A 94 17.30 3.96 -15.34
C SER A 94 16.58 4.41 -14.07
N GLU A 95 17.26 4.35 -12.92
CA GLU A 95 16.73 4.91 -11.67
C GLU A 95 16.45 6.42 -11.79
N GLU A 96 17.25 7.14 -12.58
CA GLU A 96 17.07 8.57 -12.84
C GLU A 96 15.77 8.89 -13.58
N GLN A 97 15.32 8.00 -14.48
CA GLN A 97 14.04 8.16 -15.19
C GLN A 97 12.83 7.92 -14.27
N VAL A 98 12.98 7.02 -13.29
CA VAL A 98 11.88 6.62 -12.39
C VAL A 98 11.79 7.53 -11.16
N SER A 99 12.91 8.11 -10.71
CA SER A 99 12.98 8.94 -9.51
C SER A 99 12.01 10.14 -9.51
N PRO A 100 11.83 10.91 -10.60
CA PRO A 100 10.90 12.05 -10.66
C PRO A 100 9.43 11.65 -10.50
N ALA A 101 9.11 10.41 -10.83
CA ALA A 101 7.78 9.83 -10.70
C ALA A 101 7.60 9.07 -9.37
N CYS A 102 8.66 8.87 -8.60
CA CYS A 102 8.62 8.18 -7.32
C CYS A 102 8.41 9.17 -6.18
N THR A 103 7.28 9.09 -5.51
CA THR A 103 7.02 9.79 -4.25
C THR A 103 7.18 8.82 -3.09
N VAL A 104 8.03 9.15 -2.12
CA VAL A 104 8.14 8.37 -0.88
C VAL A 104 7.18 8.95 0.14
N LYS A 105 6.15 8.20 0.50
CA LYS A 105 5.27 8.55 1.62
C LYS A 105 5.70 7.79 2.87
N GLN A 106 5.74 8.51 3.99
CA GLN A 106 5.82 7.89 5.30
C GLN A 106 4.44 7.33 5.64
N VAL A 107 4.38 6.03 5.92
CA VAL A 107 3.17 5.34 6.36
C VAL A 107 3.49 4.59 7.65
N THR A 108 2.59 4.68 8.62
CA THR A 108 2.71 3.92 9.86
C THR A 108 2.01 2.59 9.68
N LEU A 109 2.76 1.49 9.76
CA LEU A 109 2.21 0.15 9.80
C LEU A 109 1.85 -0.19 11.25
N LEU A 110 0.57 -0.49 11.49
CA LEU A 110 0.11 -1.04 12.75
C LEU A 110 0.24 -2.57 12.73
N GLN A 111 0.90 -3.13 13.74
CA GLN A 111 0.98 -4.56 13.99
C GLN A 111 0.34 -4.85 15.34
N VAL A 112 -0.57 -5.83 15.36
CA VAL A 112 -1.26 -6.27 16.58
C VAL A 112 -1.13 -7.78 16.68
N ASP A 113 -0.46 -8.24 17.73
CA ASP A 113 -0.25 -9.65 18.02
C ASP A 113 -0.97 -10.01 19.33
N LYS A 114 -1.56 -11.20 19.38
CA LYS A 114 -2.13 -11.73 20.62
C LYS A 114 -1.03 -12.36 21.47
N LEU A 115 -1.04 -12.08 22.77
CA LEU A 115 -0.15 -12.68 23.77
C LEU A 115 -0.45 -14.16 24.00
#